data_AF-A0A0C2Y1E7-F1
#
_entry.id   AF-A0A0C2Y1E7-F1
#
_cell.length_a   1.000
_cell.length_b   1.000
_cell.length_c   1.000
_cell.angle_alpha   90.00
_cell.angle_beta   90.00
_cell.angle_gamma   90.00
#
_symmetry.space_group_name_H-M   'P 1'
#
loop_
_entity.id
_entity.type
_entity.pdbx_description
1 polymer ?
#
loop_
_entity_poly.entity_id
_entity_poly.type
_entity_poly.pdbx_seq_one_letter_code
_entity_poly.pdbx_strand_id
1 'polypeptide(L)'
;MALSPVGRKKLAGHVAFLLIDILVLALSTRVNQFQDYFYIADVFPFALSIVSLVLVGLLLMIDLALDNSYTGRPQTEIGIFGILSIFWLAFNAFSTSRWRQVPFQCDSIPTEFLDERLWCKSLQALKSFVWINFLFCLGITLFTLRYSVAEYGRGNKHIFQMPLSRYRPELKSDQGIHGGRTSEFLQFEKLT
;
A
#
# COMPACT_ATOMS: atom_id res chain seq x y z
N MET A 1 -6.24 4.24 -21.70
CA MET A 1 -6.75 2.92 -21.28
C MET A 1 -7.81 3.10 -20.21
N ALA A 2 -8.92 2.36 -20.26
CA ALA A 2 -9.99 2.50 -19.28
C ALA A 2 -9.72 1.64 -18.03
N LEU A 3 -9.47 2.29 -16.88
CA LEU A 3 -9.35 1.63 -15.57
C LEU A 3 -10.67 0.99 -15.16
N SER A 4 -10.59 -0.24 -14.62
CA SER A 4 -11.76 -0.93 -14.07
C SER A 4 -12.29 -0.20 -12.83
N PRO A 5 -13.59 -0.30 -12.50
CA PRO A 5 -14.14 0.32 -11.29
C PRO A 5 -13.42 -0.10 -10.00
N VAL A 6 -12.99 -1.37 -9.93
CA VAL A 6 -12.21 -1.92 -8.81
C VAL A 6 -10.78 -1.38 -8.83
N GLY A 7 -10.18 -1.29 -10.01
CA GLY A 7 -8.86 -0.69 -10.23
C GLY A 7 -8.78 0.76 -9.76
N ARG A 8 -9.84 1.56 -9.98
CA ARG A 8 -9.91 2.94 -9.46
C ARG A 8 -9.94 3.00 -7.93
N LYS A 9 -10.71 2.11 -7.29
CA LYS A 9 -10.77 2.02 -5.81
C LYS A 9 -9.43 1.61 -5.22
N LYS A 10 -8.78 0.63 -5.82
CA LYS A 10 -7.42 0.20 -5.48
C LYS A 10 -6.43 1.37 -5.60
N LEU A 11 -6.40 2.04 -6.75
CA LEU A 11 -5.51 3.17 -7.01
C LEU A 11 -5.73 4.29 -5.98
N ALA A 12 -6.99 4.63 -5.71
CA ALA A 12 -7.34 5.62 -4.68
C ALA A 12 -6.84 5.19 -3.29
N GLY A 13 -6.95 3.91 -2.95
CA GLY A 13 -6.38 3.35 -1.71
C GLY A 13 -4.86 3.52 -1.63
N HIS A 14 -4.12 3.20 -2.69
CA HIS A 14 -2.67 3.38 -2.74
C HIS A 14 -2.27 4.84 -2.61
N VAL A 15 -2.94 5.75 -3.32
CA VAL A 15 -2.69 7.19 -3.24
C VAL A 15 -3.01 7.72 -1.84
N ALA A 16 -4.13 7.32 -1.24
CA ALA A 16 -4.47 7.71 0.12
C ALA A 16 -3.44 7.21 1.14
N PHE A 17 -2.99 5.96 1.01
CA PHE A 17 -1.92 5.40 1.83
C PHE A 17 -0.64 6.23 1.69
N LEU A 18 -0.18 6.53 0.46
CA LEU A 18 1.02 7.33 0.23
C LEU A 18 0.92 8.75 0.81
N LEU A 19 -0.24 9.39 0.75
CA LEU A 19 -0.44 10.71 1.34
C LEU A 19 -0.30 10.67 2.87
N ILE A 20 -0.90 9.68 3.53
CA ILE A 20 -0.75 9.48 4.98
C ILE A 20 0.69 9.13 5.33
N ASP A 21 1.34 8.28 4.54
CA ASP A 21 2.73 7.87 4.73
C ASP A 21 3.70 9.07 4.65
N ILE A 22 3.48 10.01 3.72
CA ILE A 22 4.23 11.27 3.64
C ILE A 22 4.02 12.14 4.90
N LEU A 23 2.80 12.19 5.44
CA LEU A 23 2.54 12.90 6.71
C LEU A 23 3.28 12.25 7.88
N VAL A 24 3.28 10.91 7.96
CA VAL A 24 4.04 10.16 8.97
C VAL A 24 5.53 10.42 8.81
N LEU A 25 6.05 10.43 7.58
CA LEU A 25 7.44 10.76 7.29
C LEU A 25 7.80 12.16 7.79
N ALA A 26 7.01 13.18 7.43
CA ALA A 26 7.26 14.55 7.85
C ALA A 26 7.20 14.74 9.38
N LEU A 27 6.21 14.14 10.04
CA LEU A 27 6.06 14.20 11.50
C LEU A 27 7.19 13.44 12.20
N SER A 28 7.59 12.28 11.69
CA SER A 28 8.69 11.49 12.27
C SER A 28 10.04 12.17 12.08
N THR A 29 10.29 12.86 10.96
CA THR A 29 11.47 13.72 10.80
C THR A 29 11.50 14.81 11.87
N ARG A 30 10.39 15.53 12.08
CA ARG A 30 10.31 16.62 13.05
C ARG A 30 10.53 16.12 14.49
N VAL A 31 9.93 14.99 14.85
CA VAL A 31 10.07 14.39 16.19
C VAL A 31 11.49 13.93 16.44
N ASN A 32 12.14 13.30 15.45
CA ASN A 32 13.51 12.79 15.60
C ASN A 32 14.57 13.89 15.56
N GLN A 33 14.33 14.98 14.83
CA GLN A 33 15.24 16.14 14.80
C GLN A 33 15.42 16.76 16.19
N PHE A 34 14.38 16.79 17.03
CA PHE A 34 14.47 17.28 18.40
C PHE A 34 15.40 16.43 19.30
N GLN A 35 15.60 15.16 18.95
CA GLN A 35 16.42 14.22 19.71
C GLN A 35 17.74 13.88 19.01
N ASP A 36 18.14 14.65 18.00
CA ASP A 36 19.32 14.40 17.16
C ASP A 36 19.41 12.95 16.65
N TYR A 37 18.26 12.31 16.38
CA TYR A 37 18.16 10.90 15.96
C TYR A 37 18.81 9.89 16.93
N PHE A 38 19.03 10.26 18.19
CA PHE A 38 19.77 9.43 19.14
C PHE A 38 19.05 8.12 19.51
N TYR A 39 17.71 8.12 19.51
CA TYR A 39 16.92 6.95 19.89
C TYR A 39 16.42 6.17 18.67
N ILE A 40 17.05 5.01 18.40
CA ILE A 40 16.69 4.09 17.31
C ILE A 40 15.19 3.72 17.31
N ALA A 41 14.57 3.66 18.49
CA ALA A 41 13.15 3.32 18.66
C ALA A 41 12.18 4.33 17.98
N ASP A 42 12.58 5.59 17.90
CA ASP A 42 11.78 6.67 17.32
C ASP A 42 12.10 6.85 15.82
N VAL A 43 13.16 6.18 15.34
CA VAL A 43 13.56 6.07 13.92
C VAL A 43 12.73 5.03 13.17
N PHE A 44 12.08 4.07 13.85
CA PHE A 44 11.30 3.02 13.17
C PHE A 44 10.19 3.58 12.27
N PRO A 45 9.27 4.47 12.74
CA PRO A 45 8.24 5.04 11.87
C PRO A 45 8.83 5.80 10.69
N PHE A 46 9.98 6.48 10.89
CA PHE A 46 10.68 7.21 9.83
C PHE A 46 11.21 6.26 8.75
N ALA A 47 11.98 5.25 9.15
CA ALA A 47 12.54 4.27 8.22
C ALA A 47 11.45 3.45 7.50
N LEU A 48 10.40 3.03 8.23
CA LEU A 48 9.26 2.34 7.64
C LEU A 48 8.50 3.20 6.63
N SER A 49 8.34 4.50 6.89
CA SER A 49 7.70 5.40 5.92
C SER A 49 8.54 5.52 4.66
N ILE A 50 9.88 5.65 4.76
CA ILE A 50 10.74 5.69 3.57
C ILE A 50 10.60 4.41 2.75
N VAL A 51 10.67 3.24 3.40
CA VAL A 51 10.54 1.94 2.73
C VAL A 51 9.15 1.80 2.09
N SER A 52 8.10 2.20 2.81
CA SER A 52 6.71 2.18 2.31
C SER A 52 6.54 3.08 1.09
N LEU A 53 7.02 4.33 1.17
CA LEU A 53 6.96 5.32 0.10
C LEU A 53 7.65 4.83 -1.17
N VAL A 54 8.87 4.31 -1.06
CA VAL A 54 9.62 3.77 -2.20
C VAL A 54 8.94 2.55 -2.77
N LEU A 55 8.59 1.57 -1.93
CA LEU A 55 8.02 0.30 -2.38
C LEU A 55 6.65 0.51 -3.04
N VAL A 56 5.73 1.21 -2.36
CA VAL A 56 4.38 1.46 -2.89
C VAL A 56 4.42 2.45 -4.04
N GLY A 57 5.31 3.44 -4.01
CA GLY A 57 5.55 4.35 -5.14
C GLY A 57 5.99 3.59 -6.40
N LEU A 58 6.94 2.66 -6.28
CA LEU A 58 7.38 1.82 -7.39
C LEU A 58 6.26 0.90 -7.89
N LEU A 59 5.49 0.27 -6.99
CA LEU A 59 4.34 -0.56 -7.38
C LEU A 59 3.31 0.25 -8.18
N LEU A 60 2.99 1.46 -7.70
CA LEU A 60 2.03 2.36 -8.35
C LEU A 60 2.53 2.80 -9.73
N MET A 61 3.80 3.22 -9.83
CA MET A 61 4.40 3.64 -11.09
C MET A 61 4.44 2.51 -12.10
N ILE A 62 4.83 1.30 -11.70
CA ILE A 62 4.89 0.13 -12.59
C ILE A 62 3.49 -0.29 -13.03
N ASP A 63 2.48 -0.25 -12.15
CA ASP A 63 1.08 -0.59 -12.50
C ASP A 63 0.47 0.41 -13.51
N LEU A 64 0.90 1.68 -13.45
CA LEU A 64 0.50 2.70 -14.41
C LEU A 64 1.30 2.64 -15.73
N ALA A 65 2.59 2.29 -15.67
CA ALA A 65 3.48 2.27 -16.82
C ALA A 65 3.34 1.02 -17.70
N LEU A 66 3.05 -0.14 -17.10
CA LEU A 66 2.99 -1.42 -17.81
C LEU A 66 1.58 -1.96 -17.93
N ASP A 67 1.29 -2.55 -19.08
CA ASP A 67 -0.03 -3.10 -19.36
C ASP A 67 -0.36 -4.38 -18.62
N ASN A 68 0.68 -5.16 -18.37
CA ASN A 68 0.62 -6.42 -17.66
C ASN A 68 1.75 -6.47 -16.64
N SER A 69 1.64 -5.63 -15.60
CA SER A 69 2.59 -5.63 -14.50
C SER A 69 2.42 -6.89 -13.64
N TYR A 70 3.51 -7.62 -13.38
CA TYR A 70 3.45 -8.73 -12.43
C TYR A 70 3.16 -8.21 -11.01
N THR A 71 3.69 -7.04 -10.69
CA THR A 71 3.53 -6.35 -9.40
C THR A 71 2.10 -5.91 -9.11
N GLY A 72 1.30 -5.61 -10.14
CA GLY A 72 -0.11 -5.22 -9.98
C GLY A 72 -1.07 -6.39 -9.80
N ARG A 73 -0.56 -7.63 -9.82
CA ARG A 73 -1.36 -8.85 -9.59
C ARG A 73 -1.71 -8.97 -8.11
N PRO A 74 -2.93 -9.48 -7.78
CA PRO A 74 -3.37 -9.56 -6.40
C PRO A 74 -2.42 -10.32 -5.47
N GLN A 75 -1.77 -11.39 -5.95
CA GLN A 75 -0.86 -12.21 -5.14
C GLN A 75 0.32 -11.39 -4.61
N THR A 76 0.94 -10.60 -5.48
CA THR A 76 2.09 -9.76 -5.13
C THR A 76 1.66 -8.63 -4.21
N GLU A 77 0.51 -8.00 -4.47
CA GLU A 77 0.00 -6.92 -3.62
C GLU A 77 -0.37 -7.40 -2.22
N ILE A 78 -1.07 -8.53 -2.11
CA ILE A 78 -1.41 -9.15 -0.81
C ILE A 78 -0.12 -9.48 -0.05
N GLY A 79 0.90 -10.02 -0.73
CA GLY A 79 2.18 -10.31 -0.11
C GLY A 79 2.88 -9.05 0.42
N ILE A 80 3.00 -8.03 -0.42
CA ILE A 80 3.72 -6.79 -0.07
C ILE A 80 2.97 -6.01 1.03
N PHE A 81 1.69 -5.68 0.83
CA PHE A 81 0.93 -4.95 1.84
C PHE A 81 0.68 -5.81 3.10
N GLY A 82 0.65 -7.14 2.97
CA GLY A 82 0.58 -8.07 4.10
C GLY A 82 1.82 -7.98 4.98
N ILE A 83 3.01 -8.14 4.41
CA ILE A 83 4.28 -8.00 5.13
C ILE A 83 4.41 -6.59 5.72
N LEU A 84 4.09 -5.57 4.93
CA LEU A 84 4.16 -4.18 5.36
C LEU A 84 3.22 -3.92 6.55
N SER A 85 2.01 -4.49 6.53
CA SER A 85 1.06 -4.35 7.64
C SER A 85 1.55 -5.01 8.93
N ILE A 86 2.25 -6.15 8.85
CA ILE A 86 2.85 -6.82 10.02
C ILE A 86 3.96 -5.95 10.61
N PHE A 87 4.84 -5.40 9.78
CA PHE A 87 5.90 -4.52 10.26
C PHE A 87 5.32 -3.24 10.87
N TRP A 88 4.38 -2.57 10.19
CA TRP A 88 3.70 -1.43 10.77
C TRP A 88 3.08 -1.79 12.13
N LEU A 89 2.34 -2.89 12.25
CA LEU A 89 1.78 -3.31 13.54
C LEU A 89 2.85 -3.48 14.63
N ALA A 90 3.90 -4.25 14.35
CA ALA A 90 4.92 -4.60 15.32
C ALA A 90 5.70 -3.38 15.82
N PHE A 91 6.20 -2.56 14.89
CA PHE A 91 6.99 -1.37 15.23
C PHE A 91 6.13 -0.26 15.83
N ASN A 92 4.87 -0.11 15.39
CA ASN A 92 3.95 0.86 15.98
C ASN A 92 3.58 0.51 17.42
N ALA A 93 3.37 -0.77 17.71
CA ALA A 93 3.13 -1.24 19.07
C ALA A 93 4.35 -0.97 19.97
N PHE A 94 5.56 -1.24 19.46
CA PHE A 94 6.81 -0.95 20.17
C PHE A 94 7.00 0.55 20.45
N SER A 95 6.93 1.41 19.44
CA SER A 95 7.07 2.87 19.61
C SER A 95 5.96 3.44 20.50
N THR A 96 4.71 3.00 20.34
CA THR A 96 3.59 3.45 21.18
C THR A 96 3.77 3.07 22.66
N SER A 97 4.31 1.89 22.95
CA SER A 97 4.61 1.45 24.33
C SER A 97 5.63 2.35 25.00
N ARG A 98 6.68 2.75 24.28
CA ARG A 98 7.70 3.69 24.76
C ARG A 98 7.12 5.07 25.04
N TRP A 99 6.23 5.56 24.18
CA TRP A 99 5.58 6.88 24.36
C TRP A 99 4.49 6.88 25.43
N ARG A 100 4.30 5.80 26.19
CA ARG A 100 3.27 5.71 27.24
C ARG A 100 3.43 6.78 28.32
N GLN A 101 4.65 7.22 28.59
CA GLN A 101 4.94 8.20 29.63
C GLN A 101 4.77 9.66 29.17
N VAL A 102 4.58 9.89 27.87
CA VAL A 102 4.39 11.25 27.35
C VAL A 102 2.96 11.71 27.65
N PRO A 103 2.77 12.88 28.30
CA PRO A 103 1.45 13.37 28.66
C PRO A 103 0.61 13.69 27.42
N PHE A 104 -0.69 13.40 27.50
CA PHE A 104 -1.64 13.74 26.43
C PHE A 104 -1.95 15.25 26.36
N GLN A 105 -1.77 15.97 27.48
CA GLN A 105 -2.04 17.40 27.58
C GLN A 105 -0.77 18.22 27.35
N CYS A 106 -0.34 18.37 26.10
CA CYS A 106 0.87 19.14 25.78
C CYS A 106 0.76 20.64 26.17
N ASP A 107 -0.46 21.16 26.32
CA ASP A 107 -0.69 22.55 26.75
C ASP A 107 -0.45 22.78 28.25
N SER A 108 -0.25 21.72 29.06
CA SER A 108 0.17 21.88 30.46
C SER A 108 1.65 22.22 30.60
N ILE A 109 2.44 22.08 29.54
CA ILE A 109 3.86 22.45 29.52
C ILE A 109 3.96 23.98 29.61
N PRO A 110 4.75 24.56 30.54
CA PRO A 110 4.90 26.01 30.68
C PRO A 110 5.34 26.68 29.39
N THR A 111 4.95 27.95 29.20
CA THR A 111 5.27 28.72 27.99
C THR A 111 6.76 29.02 27.81
N GLU A 112 7.57 28.79 28.84
CA GLU A 112 9.03 28.90 28.79
C GLU A 112 9.68 27.76 27.98
N PHE A 113 8.97 26.63 27.83
CA PHE A 113 9.41 25.42 27.13
C PHE A 113 8.62 25.21 25.83
N LEU A 114 8.76 26.16 24.90
CA LEU A 114 8.01 26.17 23.63
C LEU A 114 8.35 24.97 22.73
N ASP A 115 9.62 24.59 22.68
CA ASP A 115 10.10 23.53 21.80
C ASP A 115 9.61 22.14 22.26
N GLU A 116 9.63 21.90 23.57
CA GLU A 116 9.11 20.67 24.20
C GLU A 116 7.60 20.56 24.00
N ARG A 117 6.87 21.68 24.11
CA ARG A 117 5.43 21.73 23.84
C ARG A 117 5.14 21.37 22.37
N LEU A 118 5.92 21.90 21.44
CA LEU A 118 5.77 21.65 20.01
C LEU A 118 6.14 20.21 19.63
N TRP A 119 7.20 19.68 20.25
CA TRP A 119 7.61 18.29 20.15
C TRP A 119 6.50 17.35 20.65
N CYS A 120 5.93 17.62 21.83
CA CYS A 120 4.83 16.84 22.40
C CYS A 120 3.61 16.80 21.45
N LYS A 121 3.20 17.96 20.90
CA LYS A 121 2.08 18.03 19.93
C LYS A 121 2.38 17.23 18.66
N SER A 122 3.61 17.32 18.17
CA SER A 122 4.05 16.58 16.96
C SER A 122 4.11 15.08 17.20
N LEU A 123 4.57 14.64 18.37
CA LEU A 123 4.61 13.23 18.78
C LEU A 123 3.19 12.65 18.92
N GLN A 124 2.27 13.41 19.50
CA GLN A 124 0.88 13.00 19.64
C GLN A 124 0.18 12.86 18.28
N ALA A 125 0.47 13.77 17.34
CA ALA A 125 0.02 13.66 15.96
C ALA A 125 0.64 12.41 15.30
N LEU A 126 1.96 12.23 15.40
CA LEU A 126 2.68 11.08 14.84
C LEU A 126 2.08 9.76 15.32
N LYS A 127 1.86 9.62 16.63
CA LYS A 127 1.23 8.45 17.24
C LYS A 127 -0.10 8.11 16.58
N SER A 128 -0.94 9.10 16.31
CA SER A 128 -2.24 8.89 15.68
C SER A 128 -2.10 8.49 14.20
N PHE A 129 -1.30 9.22 13.43
CA PHE A 129 -1.12 8.98 12.00
C PHE A 129 -0.45 7.65 11.69
N VAL A 130 0.47 7.19 12.54
CA VAL A 130 1.14 5.90 12.42
C VAL A 130 0.13 4.73 12.51
N TRP A 131 -0.85 4.80 13.42
CA TRP A 131 -1.93 3.81 13.50
C TRP A 131 -2.92 3.92 12.33
N ILE A 132 -3.22 5.14 11.87
CA ILE A 132 -4.03 5.36 10.67
C ILE A 132 -3.35 4.72 9.45
N ASN A 133 -2.04 4.92 9.28
CA ASN A 133 -1.27 4.33 8.18
C ASN A 133 -1.33 2.80 8.19
N PHE A 134 -1.18 2.19 9.37
CA PHE A 134 -1.37 0.77 9.57
C PHE A 134 -2.77 0.31 9.12
N LEU A 135 -3.83 1.02 9.52
CA LEU A 135 -5.20 0.67 9.14
C LEU A 135 -5.44 0.76 7.63
N PHE A 136 -4.86 1.75 6.95
CA PHE A 136 -4.89 1.82 5.49
C PHE A 136 -4.15 0.63 4.85
N CYS A 137 -2.93 0.33 5.31
CA CYS A 137 -2.15 -0.80 4.81
C CYS A 137 -2.91 -2.13 4.98
N LEU A 138 -3.43 -2.40 6.19
CA LEU A 138 -4.22 -3.59 6.49
C LEU A 138 -5.53 -3.61 5.68
N GLY A 139 -6.22 -2.47 5.57
CA GLY A 139 -7.44 -2.32 4.81
C GLY A 139 -7.26 -2.66 3.33
N ILE A 140 -6.17 -2.20 2.71
CA ILE A 140 -5.79 -2.56 1.34
C ILE A 140 -5.55 -4.07 1.24
N THR A 141 -4.75 -4.67 2.13
CA THR A 141 -4.49 -6.12 2.13
C THR A 141 -5.78 -6.92 2.22
N LEU A 142 -6.65 -6.59 3.19
CA LEU A 142 -7.91 -7.31 3.42
C LEU A 142 -8.89 -7.12 2.27
N PHE A 143 -8.98 -5.92 1.71
CA PHE A 143 -9.82 -5.64 0.55
C PHE A 143 -9.38 -6.48 -0.65
N THR A 144 -8.08 -6.44 -0.97
CA THR A 144 -7.50 -7.20 -2.09
C THR A 144 -7.68 -8.70 -1.90
N LEU A 145 -7.38 -9.22 -0.71
CA LEU A 145 -7.57 -10.63 -0.37
C LEU A 145 -9.04 -11.07 -0.50
N ARG A 146 -9.96 -10.33 0.14
CA ARG A 146 -11.40 -10.63 0.10
C ARG A 146 -11.92 -10.61 -1.32
N TYR A 147 -11.57 -9.59 -2.09
CA TYR A 147 -11.99 -9.45 -3.48
C TYR A 147 -11.46 -10.61 -4.34
N SER A 148 -10.18 -10.94 -4.22
CA SER A 148 -9.57 -12.02 -4.98
C SER A 148 -10.13 -13.40 -4.66
N VAL A 149 -10.37 -13.69 -3.38
CA VAL A 149 -10.97 -14.95 -2.94
C VAL A 149 -12.43 -15.04 -3.42
N ALA A 150 -13.19 -13.95 -3.34
CA ALA A 150 -14.58 -13.91 -3.78
C ALA A 150 -14.72 -14.19 -5.29
N GLU A 151 -13.89 -13.56 -6.12
CA GLU A 151 -13.89 -13.79 -7.57
C GLU A 151 -13.38 -15.19 -7.94
N TYR A 152 -12.38 -15.71 -7.23
CA TYR A 152 -11.96 -17.09 -7.39
C TYR A 152 -13.10 -18.08 -7.08
N GLY A 153 -13.84 -17.85 -5.99
CA GLY A 153 -15.01 -18.65 -5.61
C GLY A 153 -16.16 -18.59 -6.62
N ARG A 154 -16.25 -17.50 -7.40
CA ARG A 154 -17.21 -17.35 -8.51
C ARG A 154 -16.77 -18.05 -9.80
N GLY A 155 -15.59 -18.69 -9.82
CA GLY A 155 -15.04 -19.38 -10.98
C GLY A 155 -14.13 -18.51 -11.86
N ASN A 156 -13.91 -17.24 -11.51
CA ASN A 156 -13.07 -16.32 -12.28
C ASN A 156 -11.58 -16.50 -11.93
N LYS A 157 -11.01 -17.64 -12.32
CA LYS A 157 -9.62 -18.04 -11.97
C LYS A 157 -8.55 -17.14 -12.60
N HIS A 158 -8.88 -16.41 -13.67
CA HIS A 158 -7.97 -15.49 -14.36
C HIS A 158 -7.62 -14.24 -13.56
N ILE A 159 -8.29 -13.99 -12.42
CA ILE A 159 -7.98 -12.87 -11.52
C ILE A 159 -6.52 -12.83 -11.07
N PHE A 160 -5.87 -13.98 -10.92
CA PHE A 160 -4.47 -14.05 -10.49
C PHE A 160 -3.48 -13.90 -11.64
N GLN A 161 -3.95 -13.90 -12.88
CA GLN A 161 -3.10 -13.82 -14.07
C GLN A 161 -2.93 -12.38 -14.58
N MET A 162 -3.73 -11.43 -14.10
CA MET A 162 -3.73 -10.05 -14.57
C MET A 162 -3.75 -9.02 -13.43
N PRO A 163 -3.34 -7.78 -13.69
CA PRO A 163 -3.42 -6.70 -12.72
C PRO A 163 -4.87 -6.34 -12.35
N LEU A 164 -5.12 -6.07 -11.07
CA LEU A 164 -6.45 -5.64 -10.58
C LEU A 164 -6.92 -4.30 -11.19
N SER A 165 -5.97 -3.43 -11.54
CA SER A 165 -6.21 -2.15 -12.22
C SER A 165 -7.01 -2.31 -13.52
N ARG A 166 -6.84 -3.46 -14.18
CA ARG A 166 -7.39 -3.78 -15.50
C ARG A 166 -8.33 -4.99 -15.49
N TYR A 167 -8.52 -5.61 -14.34
CA TYR A 167 -9.36 -6.79 -14.19
C TYR A 167 -10.81 -6.52 -14.63
N ARG A 168 -11.34 -7.39 -15.51
CA ARG A 168 -12.75 -7.41 -15.92
C ARG A 168 -13.30 -8.82 -15.73
N PRO A 169 -14.30 -9.02 -14.85
CA PRO A 169 -14.88 -10.34 -14.60
C PRO A 169 -15.68 -10.87 -15.80
N GLU A 170 -16.21 -9.97 -16.63
CA GLU A 170 -17.01 -10.29 -17.82
C GLU A 170 -16.22 -10.95 -18.95
N LEU A 171 -14.91 -10.72 -18.99
CA LEU A 171 -14.00 -11.46 -19.86
C LEU A 171 -13.84 -12.85 -19.24
N LYS A 172 -14.84 -13.72 -19.42
CA LYS A 172 -14.68 -15.15 -19.18
C LYS A 172 -13.45 -15.61 -19.95
N SER A 173 -12.75 -16.58 -19.37
CA SER A 173 -11.64 -17.31 -20.00
C SER A 173 -12.09 -18.13 -21.23
N ASP A 174 -12.86 -17.54 -22.16
CA ASP A 174 -13.06 -18.07 -23.51
C ASP A 174 -11.81 -17.86 -24.38
N GLN A 175 -10.80 -17.14 -23.88
CA GLN A 175 -9.41 -17.37 -24.26
C GLN A 175 -8.85 -18.60 -23.53
N GLY A 176 -9.54 -19.74 -23.65
CA GLY A 176 -8.84 -21.00 -23.59
C GLY A 176 -7.76 -20.96 -24.66
N ILE A 177 -6.50 -21.14 -24.26
CA ILE A 177 -5.45 -21.99 -24.87
C ILE A 177 -5.71 -22.42 -26.33
N HIS A 178 -6.07 -21.50 -27.21
CA HIS A 178 -6.24 -21.62 -28.68
C HIS A 178 -5.65 -20.36 -29.32
N GLY A 179 -4.52 -19.91 -28.76
CA GLY A 179 -3.60 -19.03 -29.46
C GLY A 179 -3.02 -19.78 -30.66
N GLY A 180 -3.66 -19.60 -31.83
CA GLY A 180 -2.94 -19.34 -33.08
C GLY A 180 -2.17 -20.49 -33.71
N ARG A 181 -2.82 -21.63 -33.97
CA ARG A 181 -2.31 -22.64 -34.93
C ARG A 181 -3.32 -22.93 -36.04
N THR A 182 -4.02 -21.90 -36.51
CA THR A 182 -5.07 -22.02 -37.55
C THR A 182 -4.93 -21.02 -38.71
N SER A 183 -3.89 -20.19 -38.75
CA SER A 183 -3.69 -19.26 -39.88
C SER A 183 -2.83 -19.79 -41.03
N GLU A 184 -2.23 -21.00 -40.93
CA GLU A 184 -1.36 -21.54 -42.00
C GLU A 184 -2.03 -22.55 -42.93
N PHE A 185 -3.24 -23.04 -42.62
CA PHE A 185 -3.89 -24.10 -43.43
C PHE A 185 -4.94 -23.62 -44.43
N LEU A 186 -5.25 -22.33 -44.49
CA LEU A 186 -6.27 -21.78 -45.41
C LEU A 186 -5.70 -21.19 -46.71
N GLN A 187 -4.39 -21.34 -46.99
CA GLN A 187 -3.77 -20.79 -48.20
C GLN A 187 -3.71 -21.73 -49.42
N PHE A 188 -4.15 -22.98 -49.32
CA PHE A 188 -4.02 -23.94 -50.44
C PHE A 188 -5.29 -24.24 -51.23
N GLU A 189 -6.44 -23.63 -50.92
CA GLU A 189 -7.72 -24.01 -51.56
C GLU A 189 -8.15 -23.13 -52.75
N LYS A 190 -7.24 -22.34 -53.35
CA LYS A 190 -7.56 -21.49 -54.53
C LYS A 190 -6.61 -21.65 -55.72
N LEU A 191 -6.04 -22.83 -55.92
CA LEU A 191 -5.29 -23.18 -57.13
C LEU A 191 -5.74 -24.54 -57.70
N THR A 192 -6.96 -24.59 -58.20
CA THR A 192 -7.41 -25.56 -59.22
C THR A 192 -8.53 -24.94 -60.03
#